data_AF-A0A0G3EHE3-F1
#
_entry.id   AF-A0A0G3EHE3-F1
#
_cell.length_a   1.000
_cell.length_b   1.000
_cell.length_c   1.000
_cell.angle_alpha   90.00
_cell.angle_beta   90.00
_cell.angle_gamma   90.00
#
_symmetry.space_group_name_H-M   'P 1'
#
loop_
_entity.id
_entity.type
_entity.pdbx_description
1 polymer ?
#
loop_
_entity_poly.entity_id
_entity_poly.type
_entity_poly.pdbx_seq_one_letter_code
_entity_poly.pdbx_strand_id
1 'polypeptide(L)'
;MRRIWLVPAVWLAAVLESGLPVMGVFPEWRVPLLWGLTAAAALTWPLKPLLALAAVTGLLRDTLDLGPPGGSVAGFVIAALLIWRIRRHTLTEQFVTQMVCGALGVVLAGMVYVIWQAGAGDMVLMRRAWLQLGRAALAGALVVPILFRIMRPARGALPGEGS
;
A
#
# COMPACT_ATOMS: atom_id res chain seq x y z
N MET A 1 -11.42 14.41 -16.22
CA MET A 1 -12.40 14.38 -15.10
C MET A 1 -12.27 13.20 -14.14
N ARG A 2 -11.69 12.04 -14.51
CA ARG A 2 -11.68 10.82 -13.64
C ARG A 2 -10.69 10.82 -12.46
N ARG A 3 -9.67 11.68 -12.44
CA ARG A 3 -8.72 11.82 -11.30
C ARG A 3 -9.37 12.40 -10.03
N ILE A 4 -10.51 13.06 -10.16
CA ILE A 4 -11.22 13.68 -9.02
C ILE A 4 -11.73 12.60 -8.04
N TRP A 5 -12.02 11.39 -8.51
CA TRP A 5 -12.50 10.28 -7.67
C TRP A 5 -11.40 9.59 -6.84
N LEU A 6 -10.12 9.83 -7.16
CA LEU A 6 -9.01 9.29 -6.39
C LEU A 6 -8.87 9.92 -5.01
N VAL A 7 -9.00 11.25 -4.97
CA VAL A 7 -8.87 12.00 -3.73
C VAL A 7 -9.89 11.51 -2.68
N PRO A 8 -11.21 11.42 -2.97
CA PRO A 8 -12.17 10.90 -2.02
C PRO A 8 -12.00 9.41 -1.74
N ALA A 9 -11.52 8.59 -2.69
CA ALA A 9 -11.25 7.18 -2.42
C ALA A 9 -10.06 6.98 -1.46
N VAL A 10 -8.99 7.74 -1.64
CA VAL A 10 -7.81 7.75 -0.76
C VAL A 10 -8.17 8.32 0.61
N TRP A 11 -8.95 9.40 0.66
CA TRP A 11 -9.49 9.96 1.90
C TRP A 11 -10.36 8.96 2.65
N LEU A 12 -11.29 8.31 1.95
CA LEU A 12 -12.15 7.29 2.55
C LEU A 12 -11.33 6.11 3.05
N ALA A 13 -10.31 5.67 2.31
CA ALA A 13 -9.40 4.62 2.76
C ALA A 13 -8.65 5.03 4.04
N ALA A 14 -8.14 6.27 4.12
CA ALA A 14 -7.49 6.80 5.32
C ALA A 14 -8.45 6.86 6.52
N VAL A 15 -9.68 7.36 6.30
CA VAL A 15 -10.71 7.43 7.35
C VAL A 15 -11.08 6.03 7.84
N LEU A 16 -11.33 5.09 6.92
CA LEU A 16 -11.61 3.69 7.27
C LEU A 16 -10.42 3.04 7.99
N GLU A 17 -9.18 3.28 7.56
CA GLU A 17 -7.99 2.74 8.22
C GLU A 17 -7.81 3.30 9.64
N SER A 18 -8.23 4.54 9.89
CA SER A 18 -8.20 5.17 11.22
C SER A 18 -9.36 4.71 12.13
N GLY A 19 -10.53 4.43 11.55
CA GLY A 19 -11.76 4.10 12.28
C GLY A 19 -12.04 2.60 12.43
N LEU A 20 -11.41 1.74 11.62
CA LEU A 20 -11.60 0.29 11.73
C LEU A 20 -11.01 -0.19 13.06
N PRO A 21 -11.83 -0.85 13.91
CA PRO A 21 -11.36 -1.38 15.18
C PRO A 21 -10.22 -2.35 14.90
N VAL A 22 -9.18 -2.23 15.71
CA VAL A 22 -8.06 -3.15 15.66
C VAL A 22 -8.63 -4.56 15.83
N MET A 23 -8.52 -5.42 14.81
CA MET A 23 -9.27 -6.68 14.76
C MET A 23 -9.10 -7.41 16.09
N GLY A 24 -10.20 -7.79 16.76
CA GLY A 24 -10.17 -8.26 18.15
C GLY A 24 -9.26 -9.47 18.43
N VAL A 25 -8.85 -10.21 17.40
CA VAL A 25 -7.90 -11.32 17.50
C VAL A 25 -6.43 -10.84 17.55
N PHE A 26 -6.15 -9.64 17.03
CA PHE A 26 -4.84 -9.01 16.98
C PHE A 26 -4.96 -7.50 17.28
N PRO A 27 -4.90 -7.07 18.56
CA PRO A 27 -5.09 -5.67 18.99
C PRO A 27 -4.01 -4.68 18.51
N GLU A 28 -3.16 -5.06 17.55
CA GLU A 28 -2.24 -4.19 16.81
C GLU A 28 -2.46 -4.21 15.27
N TRP A 29 -3.44 -4.97 14.75
CA TRP A 29 -3.76 -5.05 13.33
C TRP A 29 -4.60 -3.85 12.86
N ARG A 30 -3.93 -2.84 12.31
CA ARG A 30 -4.58 -1.90 11.39
C ARG A 30 -4.62 -2.51 10.00
N VAL A 31 -5.81 -2.54 9.38
CA VAL A 31 -5.96 -3.02 8.00
C VAL A 31 -5.23 -2.04 7.08
N PRO A 32 -4.20 -2.46 6.32
CA PRO A 32 -3.36 -1.54 5.56
C PRO A 32 -4.06 -1.16 4.24
N LEU A 33 -5.16 -0.41 4.34
CA LEU A 33 -6.02 -0.03 3.21
C LEU A 33 -5.31 0.92 2.26
N LEU A 34 -4.60 1.92 2.78
CA LEU A 34 -3.80 2.87 1.99
C LEU A 34 -2.75 2.14 1.16
N TRP A 35 -2.07 1.17 1.77
CA TRP A 35 -1.12 0.33 1.06
C TRP A 35 -1.82 -0.54 0.02
N GLY A 36 -2.91 -1.20 0.41
CA GLY A 36 -3.64 -2.08 -0.48
C GLY A 36 -4.13 -1.37 -1.74
N LEU A 37 -4.57 -0.11 -1.61
CA LEU A 37 -4.99 0.74 -2.71
C LEU A 37 -3.82 1.09 -3.63
N THR A 38 -2.65 1.41 -3.06
CA THR A 38 -1.42 1.66 -3.82
C THR A 38 -0.91 0.42 -4.55
N ALA A 39 -0.97 -0.76 -3.92
CA ALA A 39 -0.61 -2.02 -4.56
C ALA A 39 -1.58 -2.40 -5.69
N ALA A 40 -2.89 -2.26 -5.47
CA ALA A 40 -3.90 -2.47 -6.50
C ALA A 40 -3.72 -1.52 -7.69
N ALA A 41 -3.40 -0.24 -7.43
CA ALA A 41 -3.04 0.72 -8.47
C ALA A 41 -1.74 0.34 -9.18
N ALA A 42 -0.72 -0.14 -8.46
CA ALA A 42 0.55 -0.56 -9.06
C ALA A 42 0.37 -1.67 -10.09
N LEU A 43 -0.57 -2.59 -9.85
CA LEU A 43 -0.93 -3.67 -10.76
C LEU A 43 -1.74 -3.20 -11.98
N THR A 44 -2.42 -2.05 -11.91
CA THR A 44 -3.40 -1.64 -12.92
C THR A 44 -3.09 -0.35 -13.67
N TRP A 45 -2.29 0.57 -13.11
CA TRP A 45 -2.18 1.97 -13.57
C TRP A 45 -0.84 2.32 -14.20
N PRO A 46 -0.75 3.31 -15.11
CA PRO A 46 0.54 3.75 -15.62
C PRO A 46 1.41 4.40 -14.53
N LEU A 47 2.72 4.46 -14.79
CA LEU A 47 3.73 4.85 -13.79
C LEU A 47 3.50 6.25 -13.19
N LYS A 48 3.22 7.26 -14.04
CA LYS A 48 3.06 8.65 -13.58
C LYS A 48 1.95 8.82 -12.52
N PRO A 49 0.70 8.39 -12.75
CA PRO A 49 -0.35 8.51 -11.72
C PRO A 49 -0.12 7.57 -10.53
N LEU A 50 0.55 6.43 -10.72
CA LEU A 50 0.93 5.55 -9.63
C LEU A 50 1.85 6.25 -8.63
N LEU A 51 2.89 6.95 -9.11
CA LEU A 51 3.83 7.64 -8.22
C LEU A 51 3.17 8.74 -7.41
N ALA A 52 2.27 9.52 -8.04
CA ALA A 52 1.48 10.54 -7.33
C ALA A 52 0.60 9.90 -6.25
N LEU A 53 -0.07 8.79 -6.56
CA LEU A 53 -0.90 8.07 -5.61
C LEU A 53 -0.07 7.53 -4.44
N ALA A 54 1.04 6.85 -4.74
CA ALA A 54 1.94 6.30 -3.73
C ALA A 54 2.45 7.39 -2.78
N ALA A 55 2.87 8.54 -3.32
CA ALA A 55 3.32 9.67 -2.52
C ALA A 55 2.21 10.22 -1.60
N VAL A 56 0.99 10.42 -2.13
CA VAL A 56 -0.15 10.92 -1.33
C VAL A 56 -0.53 9.91 -0.24
N THR A 57 -0.62 8.62 -0.56
CA THR A 57 -0.94 7.59 0.43
C THR A 57 0.14 7.44 1.50
N GLY A 58 1.41 7.59 1.13
CA GLY A 58 2.52 7.58 2.08
C GLY A 58 2.50 8.81 2.99
N LEU A 59 2.18 10.00 2.45
CA LEU A 59 2.04 11.21 3.25
C LEU A 59 0.89 11.09 4.25
N LEU A 60 -0.26 10.58 3.81
CA LEU A 60 -1.40 10.32 4.70
C LEU A 60 -1.04 9.29 5.77
N ARG A 61 -0.28 8.25 5.41
CA ARG A 61 0.20 7.27 6.39
C ARG A 61 1.09 7.93 7.45
N ASP A 62 2.02 8.78 7.04
CA ASP A 62 2.85 9.56 7.98
C ASP A 62 2.02 10.50 8.86
N THR A 63 0.86 11.00 8.40
CA THR A 63 -0.04 11.79 9.27
C THR A 63 -0.83 10.94 10.27
N LEU A 64 -1.00 9.64 10.00
CA LEU A 64 -1.73 8.71 10.87
C LEU A 64 -0.82 8.02 11.89
N ASP A 65 0.49 7.98 11.63
CA ASP A 65 1.50 7.40 12.52
C ASP A 65 2.27 8.53 13.23
N LEU A 66 2.58 8.36 14.53
CA LEU A 66 3.30 9.36 15.33
C LEU A 66 4.82 9.41 15.04
N GLY A 67 5.27 8.88 13.91
CA GLY A 67 6.68 8.74 13.55
C GLY A 67 7.25 9.95 12.79
N PRO A 68 8.57 9.94 12.52
CA PRO A 68 9.19 10.98 11.69
C PRO A 68 8.60 10.95 10.27
N PRO A 69 8.25 12.12 9.69
CA PRO A 69 7.66 12.18 8.37
C PRO A 69 8.65 11.75 7.28
N GLY A 70 8.12 11.23 6.16
CA GLY A 70 8.87 10.89 4.95
C GLY A 70 9.19 9.40 4.79
N GLY A 71 9.28 8.65 5.89
CA GLY A 71 9.59 7.22 5.85
C GLY A 71 8.53 6.41 5.08
N SER A 72 7.24 6.69 5.31
CA SER A 72 6.16 5.97 4.62
C SER A 72 6.08 6.36 3.15
N VAL A 73 6.33 7.63 2.81
CA VAL A 73 6.38 8.09 1.41
C VAL A 73 7.42 7.29 0.62
N ALA A 74 8.65 7.20 1.11
CA ALA A 74 9.71 6.44 0.47
C ALA A 74 9.34 4.96 0.35
N GLY A 75 8.86 4.35 1.43
CA GLY A 75 8.46 2.93 1.45
C GLY A 75 7.36 2.62 0.43
N PHE A 76 6.32 3.46 0.37
CA PHE A 76 5.21 3.27 -0.56
C PHE A 76 5.64 3.42 -2.02
N VAL A 77 6.46 4.42 -2.33
CA VAL A 77 6.96 4.65 -3.69
C VAL A 77 7.85 3.49 -4.16
N ILE A 78 8.81 3.07 -3.33
CA ILE A 78 9.72 1.97 -3.67
C ILE A 78 8.94 0.66 -3.87
N ALA A 79 8.01 0.34 -2.97
CA ALA A 79 7.21 -0.86 -3.07
C ALA A 79 6.25 -0.84 -4.26
N ALA A 80 5.63 0.31 -4.56
CA ALA A 80 4.78 0.50 -5.73
C ALA A 80 5.58 0.32 -7.04
N LEU A 81 6.79 0.88 -7.12
CA LEU A 81 7.69 0.72 -8.26
C LEU A 81 8.08 -0.74 -8.49
N LEU A 82 8.39 -1.46 -7.41
CA LEU A 82 8.75 -2.88 -7.48
C LEU A 82 7.59 -3.70 -8.02
N ILE A 83 6.37 -3.54 -7.46
CA ILE A 83 5.17 -4.23 -7.93
C ILE A 83 4.86 -3.85 -9.38
N TRP A 84 4.99 -2.57 -9.72
CA TRP A 84 4.78 -2.08 -11.07
C TRP A 84 5.75 -2.69 -12.08
N ARG A 85 6.98 -2.99 -11.67
CA ARG A 85 7.97 -3.68 -12.50
C ARG A 85 7.65 -5.17 -12.62
N ILE A 86 7.32 -5.83 -11.51
CA ILE A 86 6.95 -7.26 -11.46
C ILE A 86 5.74 -7.53 -12.36
N ARG A 87 4.77 -6.62 -12.40
CA ARG A 87 3.55 -6.77 -13.21
C ARG A 87 3.83 -7.04 -14.71
N ARG A 88 4.99 -6.62 -15.22
CA ARG A 88 5.40 -6.82 -16.62
C ARG A 88 5.76 -8.28 -16.91
N HIS A 89 6.05 -9.06 -15.87
CA HIS A 89 6.55 -10.43 -15.96
C HIS A 89 5.59 -11.46 -15.34
N THR A 90 4.48 -11.02 -14.72
CA THR A 90 3.55 -11.91 -13.99
C THR A 90 2.10 -11.74 -14.46
N LEU A 91 1.33 -12.83 -14.41
CA LEU A 91 -0.12 -12.81 -14.65
C LEU A 91 -0.83 -12.10 -13.49
N THR A 92 -1.11 -10.80 -13.69
CA THR A 92 -1.75 -9.92 -12.68
C THR A 92 -3.19 -10.31 -12.34
N GLU A 93 -3.83 -11.09 -13.21
CA GLU A 93 -5.20 -11.59 -13.03
C GLU A 93 -5.30 -12.78 -12.07
N GLN A 94 -4.17 -13.42 -11.75
CA GLN A 94 -4.16 -14.52 -10.80
C GLN A 94 -4.25 -14.01 -9.37
N PHE A 95 -5.17 -14.60 -8.60
CA PHE A 95 -5.38 -14.30 -7.19
C PHE A 95 -4.08 -14.43 -6.37
N VAL A 96 -3.29 -15.49 -6.64
CA VAL A 96 -2.00 -15.73 -5.97
C VAL A 96 -1.02 -14.59 -6.20
N THR A 97 -0.90 -14.08 -7.43
CA THR A 97 -0.04 -12.93 -7.74
C THR A 97 -0.43 -11.70 -6.93
N GLN A 98 -1.74 -11.43 -6.80
CA GLN A 98 -2.26 -10.29 -6.04
C GLN A 98 -1.94 -10.44 -4.54
N MET A 99 -2.10 -11.65 -3.99
CA MET A 99 -1.74 -11.94 -2.59
C MET A 99 -0.24 -11.72 -2.35
N VAL A 100 0.61 -12.29 -3.22
CA VAL A 100 2.07 -12.20 -3.09
C VAL A 100 2.56 -10.76 -3.24
N CYS A 101 2.06 -10.01 -4.23
CA CYS A 101 2.40 -8.59 -4.38
C CYS A 101 1.93 -7.77 -3.18
N GLY A 102 0.74 -8.07 -2.64
CA GLY A 102 0.24 -7.41 -1.44
C GLY A 102 1.12 -7.65 -0.23
N ALA A 103 1.48 -8.91 0.04
CA ALA A 103 2.37 -9.29 1.13
C ALA A 103 3.75 -8.64 0.98
N LEU A 104 4.41 -8.84 -0.16
CA LEU A 104 5.76 -8.32 -0.41
C LEU A 104 5.82 -6.81 -0.30
N GLY A 105 4.82 -6.12 -0.83
CA GLY A 105 4.80 -4.68 -0.82
C GLY A 105 4.60 -4.06 0.57
N VAL A 106 3.74 -4.65 1.41
CA VAL A 106 3.62 -4.23 2.82
C VAL A 106 4.94 -4.43 3.54
N VAL A 107 5.56 -5.59 3.38
CA VAL A 107 6.85 -5.91 4.03
C VAL A 107 7.92 -4.93 3.58
N LEU A 108 8.02 -4.65 2.28
CA LEU A 108 9.03 -3.74 1.75
C LEU A 108 8.81 -2.31 2.25
N ALA A 109 7.58 -1.80 2.17
CA ALA A 109 7.25 -0.45 2.64
C ALA A 109 7.52 -0.31 4.15
N GLY A 110 7.14 -1.32 4.93
CA GLY A 110 7.39 -1.36 6.36
C GLY A 110 8.88 -1.51 6.71
N MET A 111 9.66 -2.29 5.95
CA MET A 111 11.12 -2.36 6.14
C MET A 111 11.79 -1.01 5.90
N VAL A 112 11.41 -0.30 4.83
CA VAL A 112 11.92 1.06 4.56
C VAL A 112 11.57 2.00 5.72
N TYR A 113 10.34 1.95 6.22
CA TYR A 113 9.92 2.74 7.36
C TYR A 113 10.72 2.43 8.64
N VAL A 114 10.95 1.14 8.92
CA VAL A 114 11.73 0.71 10.09
C VAL A 114 13.20 1.15 9.99
N ILE A 115 13.82 1.01 8.81
CA ILE A 115 15.20 1.48 8.56
C ILE A 115 15.28 3.00 8.75
N TRP A 116 14.28 3.73 8.25
CA TRP A 116 14.18 5.18 8.43
C TRP A 116 14.11 5.58 9.91
N GLN A 117 13.26 4.91 10.69
CA GLN A 117 13.14 5.12 12.14
C GLN A 117 14.42 4.75 12.90
N ALA A 118 15.06 3.64 12.54
CA ALA A 118 16.32 3.23 13.16
C ALA A 118 17.44 4.26 12.92
N GLY A 119 17.47 4.87 11.73
CA GLY A 119 18.37 5.99 11.42
C GLY A 119 18.08 7.26 12.23
N ALA A 120 16.86 7.41 12.75
CA ALA A 120 16.46 8.52 13.62
C ALA A 120 16.75 8.26 15.13
N GLY A 121 17.35 7.12 15.48
CA GLY A 121 17.86 6.83 16.84
C GLY A 121 16.99 5.90 17.70
N ASP A 122 15.92 5.31 17.17
CA ASP A 122 15.00 4.47 17.95
C ASP A 122 15.22 2.96 17.72
N MET A 123 16.23 2.38 18.38
CA MET A 123 16.62 0.97 18.19
C MET A 123 15.76 -0.05 18.96
N VAL A 124 14.92 0.38 19.90
CA VAL A 124 14.13 -0.52 20.77
C VAL A 124 12.96 -1.18 20.01
N LEU A 125 12.57 -0.63 18.86
CA LEU A 125 11.42 -1.08 18.07
C LEU A 125 11.69 -2.25 17.11
N MET A 126 12.94 -2.64 16.87
CA MET A 126 13.27 -3.51 15.72
C MET A 126 12.70 -4.93 15.83
N ARG A 127 12.70 -5.55 17.02
CA ARG A 127 12.14 -6.92 17.22
C ARG A 127 10.61 -6.96 17.12
N ARG A 128 9.91 -5.96 17.66
CA ARG A 128 8.45 -5.85 17.54
C ARG A 128 8.04 -5.54 16.10
N ALA A 129 8.82 -4.72 15.41
CA ALA A 129 8.61 -4.40 14.01
C ALA A 129 8.60 -5.66 13.11
N TRP A 130 9.52 -6.62 13.32
CA TRP A 130 9.53 -7.86 12.52
C TRP A 130 8.26 -8.70 12.66
N LEU A 131 7.75 -8.85 13.89
CA LEU A 131 6.48 -9.56 14.14
C LEU A 131 5.29 -8.80 13.54
N GLN A 132 5.31 -7.47 13.60
CA GLN A 132 4.29 -6.62 12.99
C GLN A 132 4.35 -6.68 11.45
N LEU A 133 5.53 -6.80 10.84
CA LEU A 133 5.68 -6.93 9.39
C LEU A 133 5.10 -8.24 8.87
N GLY A 134 5.34 -9.38 9.53
CA GLY A 134 4.75 -10.66 9.12
C GLY A 134 3.21 -10.64 9.19
N ARG A 135 2.69 -9.99 10.23
CA ARG A 135 1.28 -9.72 10.44
C ARG A 135 0.68 -8.83 9.34
N ALA A 136 1.35 -7.73 9.04
CA ALA A 136 0.93 -6.78 8.01
C ALA A 136 1.02 -7.40 6.61
N ALA A 137 1.96 -8.33 6.38
CA ALA A 137 2.06 -9.10 5.14
C ALA A 137 0.80 -9.94 4.88
N LEU A 138 0.28 -10.62 5.91
CA LEU A 138 -0.99 -11.37 5.80
C LEU A 138 -2.17 -10.45 5.49
N ALA A 139 -2.25 -9.30 6.16
CA ALA A 139 -3.29 -8.33 5.89
C ALA A 139 -3.18 -7.78 4.44
N GLY A 140 -1.97 -7.46 3.97
CA GLY A 140 -1.72 -7.06 2.59
C GLY A 140 -2.11 -8.12 1.58
N ALA A 141 -1.80 -9.40 1.87
CA ALA A 141 -2.17 -10.52 1.02
C ALA A 141 -3.69 -10.67 0.85
N LEU A 142 -4.48 -10.36 1.89
CA LEU A 142 -5.94 -10.45 1.85
C LEU A 142 -6.59 -9.19 1.23
N VAL A 143 -6.08 -8.01 1.55
CA VAL A 143 -6.68 -6.73 1.14
C VAL A 143 -6.46 -6.45 -0.35
N VAL A 144 -5.27 -6.75 -0.88
CA VAL A 144 -4.91 -6.39 -2.27
C VAL A 144 -5.79 -7.07 -3.32
N PRO A 145 -6.09 -8.38 -3.24
CA PRO A 145 -7.01 -9.01 -4.20
C PRO A 145 -8.41 -8.38 -4.20
N ILE A 146 -8.92 -7.99 -3.03
CA ILE A 146 -10.25 -7.36 -2.90
C ILE A 146 -10.23 -5.98 -3.56
N LEU A 147 -9.25 -5.14 -3.22
CA LEU A 147 -9.13 -3.80 -3.80
C LEU A 147 -8.83 -3.86 -5.30
N PHE A 148 -8.04 -4.82 -5.76
CA PHE A 148 -7.80 -5.05 -7.19
C PHE A 148 -9.11 -5.32 -7.93
N ARG A 149 -9.99 -6.19 -7.40
CA ARG A 149 -11.31 -6.46 -7.99
C ARG A 149 -12.19 -5.22 -8.05
N ILE A 150 -12.17 -4.38 -7.00
CA ILE A 150 -12.91 -3.12 -6.95
C ILE A 150 -12.36 -2.10 -7.96
N MET A 151 -11.04 -2.05 -8.14
CA MET A 151 -10.37 -1.09 -9.03
C MET A 151 -10.33 -1.53 -10.50
N ARG A 152 -10.45 -2.83 -10.80
CA ARG A 152 -10.41 -3.36 -12.17
C ARG A 152 -11.43 -2.70 -13.13
N PRO A 153 -12.71 -2.50 -12.76
CA PRO A 153 -13.67 -1.79 -13.60
C PRO A 153 -13.26 -0.35 -13.94
N ALA A 154 -12.52 0.32 -13.05
CA ALA A 154 -12.03 1.67 -13.28
C ALA A 154 -10.93 1.74 -14.36
N ARG A 155 -10.31 0.61 -14.74
CA ARG A 155 -9.27 0.53 -15.77
C ARG A 155 -9.83 0.62 -17.19
N GLY A 156 -10.98 -0.01 -17.48
CA GLY A 156 -11.68 0.11 -18.76
C GLY A 156 -12.17 1.54 -19.07
N ALA A 157 -11.98 2.45 -18.11
CA ALA A 157 -12.36 3.84 -18.14
C ALA A 157 -11.16 4.80 -18.34
N LEU A 158 -9.94 4.31 -18.57
CA LEU A 158 -8.80 5.16 -18.86
C LEU A 158 -8.64 5.32 -20.39
N PRO A 159 -8.83 6.53 -20.95
CA PRO A 159 -8.56 6.76 -22.37
C PRO A 159 -7.04 6.66 -22.59
N GLY A 160 -6.60 5.70 -23.43
CA GLY A 160 -5.25 5.72 -23.99
C GLY A 160 -4.38 4.46 -23.91
N GLU A 161 -4.83 3.30 -23.44
CA GLU A 161 -4.05 2.04 -23.60
C GLU A 161 -4.33 1.38 -24.96
N GLY A 162 -4.23 2.19 -26.02
CA GLY A 162 -4.28 1.78 -27.42
C GLY A 162 -3.17 2.47 -28.19
N SER A 163 -1.92 2.25 -27.78
CA SER A 163 -0.70 2.41 -28.58
C SER A 163 0.53 1.87 -27.86
#